data_AF-A0A7V9UFA0-F1
#
_entry.id   AF-A0A7V9UFA0-F1
#
_cell.length_a   1.000
_cell.length_b   1.000
_cell.length_c   1.000
_cell.angle_alpha   90.00
_cell.angle_beta   90.00
_cell.angle_gamma   90.00
#
_symmetry.space_group_name_H-M   'P 1'
#
loop_
_entity.id
_entity.type
_entity.pdbx_description
1 polymer ?
#
loop_
_entity_poly.entity_id
_entity_poly.type
_entity_poly.pdbx_seq_one_letter_code
_entity_poly.pdbx_strand_id
1 'polypeptide(L)'
;MKNKPIQYFNKEYIERCRGLTPDQILEFLENFQKLMFGTAEKCQLISLKIEPSLLKAFKFKSKLSGVAYQTQIKKVMKDWVEN
;
A
#
# COMPACT_ATOMS: atom_id res chain seq x y z
N MET A 1 7.69 6.19 22.21
CA MET A 1 6.57 5.31 21.79
C MET A 1 5.89 5.97 20.61
N LYS A 2 5.67 5.28 19.47
CA LYS A 2 4.96 5.86 18.31
C LYS A 2 3.49 6.08 18.71
N ASN A 3 2.99 7.30 18.60
CA ASN A 3 1.58 7.64 18.84
C ASN A 3 0.70 6.87 17.85
N LYS A 4 0.15 5.73 18.28
CA LYS A 4 -0.91 5.06 17.53
C LYS A 4 -2.16 5.94 17.64
N PRO A 5 -2.81 6.32 16.54
CA PRO A 5 -4.03 7.11 16.59
C PRO A 5 -5.08 6.35 17.41
N ILE A 6 -5.70 7.05 18.35
CA ILE A 6 -6.77 6.48 19.18
C ILE A 6 -8.01 6.35 18.28
N GLN A 7 -8.49 5.12 18.12
CA GLN A 7 -9.71 4.84 17.38
C GLN A 7 -10.91 5.09 18.30
N TYR A 8 -11.82 5.97 17.90
CA TYR A 8 -13.07 6.22 18.60
C TYR A 8 -14.20 5.38 17.99
N PHE A 9 -15.01 4.76 18.83
CA PHE A 9 -16.18 4.00 18.42
C PHE A 9 -17.43 4.63 19.03
N ASN A 10 -18.51 4.75 18.24
CA ASN A 10 -19.79 5.25 18.74
C ASN A 10 -20.53 4.16 19.54
N LYS A 11 -21.56 4.57 20.29
CA LYS A 11 -22.31 3.65 21.17
C LYS A 11 -23.02 2.57 20.37
N GLU A 12 -23.58 2.93 19.22
CA GLU A 12 -24.31 2.03 18.33
C GLU A 12 -23.42 0.90 17.82
N TYR A 13 -22.16 1.20 17.51
CA TYR A 13 -21.15 0.22 17.12
C TYR A 13 -20.82 -0.74 18.27
N ILE A 14 -20.65 -0.22 19.48
CA ILE A 14 -20.32 -1.05 20.65
C ILE A 14 -21.47 -1.99 20.99
N GLU A 15 -22.73 -1.53 20.95
CA GLU A 15 -23.89 -2.39 21.18
C GLU A 15 -24.00 -3.49 20.11
N ARG A 16 -23.74 -3.15 18.84
CA ARG A 16 -23.69 -4.15 17.77
C ARG A 16 -22.61 -5.21 18.03
N CYS A 17 -21.43 -4.82 18.50
CA CYS A 17 -20.36 -5.76 18.81
C CYS A 17 -20.69 -6.71 19.97
N ARG A 18 -21.52 -6.28 20.94
CA ARG A 18 -21.95 -7.15 22.05
C ARG A 18 -22.88 -8.27 21.62
N GLY A 19 -23.59 -8.10 20.51
CA GLY A 19 -24.52 -9.11 19.96
C GLY A 19 -23.89 -10.09 18.99
N LEU A 20 -22.57 -10.05 18.76
CA LEU A 20 -21.90 -10.95 17.81
C LEU A 20 -21.85 -12.38 18.33
N THR A 21 -22.07 -13.34 17.42
CA THR A 21 -21.90 -14.75 17.74
C THR A 21 -20.40 -15.13 17.76
N PRO A 22 -20.02 -16.22 18.43
CA PRO A 22 -18.64 -16.72 18.41
C PRO A 22 -18.07 -16.91 17.00
N ASP A 23 -18.88 -17.42 16.06
CA ASP A 23 -18.44 -17.63 14.67
C ASP A 23 -18.15 -16.32 13.95
N GLN A 24 -18.97 -15.28 14.17
CA GLN A 24 -18.74 -13.95 13.59
C GLN A 24 -17.48 -13.29 14.17
N ILE A 25 -17.19 -13.53 15.45
CA ILE A 25 -15.96 -13.06 16.10
C ILE A 25 -14.74 -13.77 15.48
N LEU A 26 -14.81 -15.08 15.29
CA LEU A 26 -13.76 -15.88 14.65
C LEU A 26 -13.49 -15.40 13.22
N GLU A 27 -14.53 -15.25 12.41
CA GLU A 27 -14.42 -14.75 11.03
C GLU A 27 -13.77 -13.35 10.98
N PHE A 28 -14.16 -12.46 11.89
CA PHE A 28 -13.53 -11.14 12.00
C PHE A 28 -12.04 -11.25 12.32
N LEU A 29 -11.65 -12.09 13.27
CA LEU A 29 -10.25 -12.26 13.67
C LEU A 29 -9.40 -12.84 12.53
N GLU A 30 -9.91 -13.83 11.80
CA GLU A 30 -9.21 -14.41 10.64
C GLU A 30 -9.04 -13.40 9.51
N ASN A 31 -10.09 -12.63 9.20
CA ASN A 31 -10.03 -11.60 8.17
C ASN A 31 -9.10 -10.45 8.57
N PHE A 32 -9.15 -10.04 9.83
CA PHE A 32 -8.23 -9.05 10.38
C PHE A 32 -6.79 -9.55 10.35
N GLN A 33 -6.55 -10.82 10.66
CA GLN A 33 -5.24 -11.44 10.52
C GLN A 33 -4.76 -11.38 9.08
N LYS A 34 -5.55 -11.82 8.10
CA LYS A 34 -5.19 -11.75 6.66
C LYS A 34 -4.85 -10.32 6.23
N LEU A 35 -5.61 -9.32 6.70
CA LEU A 35 -5.36 -7.90 6.42
C LEU A 35 -4.03 -7.41 7.03
N MET A 36 -3.76 -7.78 8.29
CA MET A 36 -2.56 -7.34 9.02
C MET A 36 -1.28 -8.05 8.56
N PHE A 37 -1.41 -9.30 8.13
CA PHE A 37 -0.29 -10.15 7.70
C PHE A 37 -0.13 -10.23 6.18
N GLY A 38 -0.99 -9.56 5.41
CA GLY A 38 -0.71 -9.17 4.02
C GLY A 38 0.39 -8.12 3.98
N THR A 39 1.61 -8.52 4.34
CA THR A 39 2.76 -7.60 4.33
C THR A 39 3.12 -7.34 2.89
N ALA A 40 2.68 -6.20 2.35
CA ALA A 40 3.31 -5.65 1.16
C ALA A 40 4.82 -5.64 1.41
N GLU A 41 5.59 -6.28 0.52
CA GLU A 41 7.05 -6.28 0.62
C GLU A 41 7.53 -4.83 0.80
N LYS A 42 8.41 -4.65 1.78
CA LYS A 42 8.97 -3.32 2.04
C LYS A 42 9.73 -2.88 0.80
N CYS A 43 9.45 -1.66 0.33
CA CYS A 43 10.19 -1.07 -0.77
C CYS A 43 11.68 -0.97 -0.38
N GLN A 44 12.55 -1.55 -1.20
CA GLN A 44 13.99 -1.39 -1.10
C GLN A 44 14.47 -0.24 -1.99
N LEU A 45 15.35 0.60 -1.46
CA LEU A 45 16.01 1.63 -2.26
C LEU A 45 17.04 0.98 -3.19
N ILE A 46 17.02 1.38 -4.45
CA ILE A 46 18.02 1.02 -5.44
C ILE A 46 18.83 2.27 -5.79
N SER A 47 20.14 2.10 -5.98
CA SER A 47 21.02 3.13 -6.54
C SER A 47 21.30 2.78 -7.98
N LEU A 48 20.99 3.69 -8.91
CA LEU A 48 21.16 3.49 -10.34
C LEU A 48 21.79 4.74 -10.97
N LYS A 49 22.89 4.57 -11.70
CA LYS A 49 23.49 5.63 -12.50
C LYS A 49 22.80 5.69 -13.86
N ILE A 50 22.40 6.88 -14.29
CA ILE A 50 21.69 7.14 -15.55
C ILE A 50 22.22 8.45 -16.14
N GLU A 51 22.27 8.54 -17.47
CA GLU A 51 22.60 9.76 -18.17
C GLU A 51 21.62 10.90 -17.77
N PRO A 52 22.12 12.11 -17.43
CA PRO A 52 21.26 13.21 -17.00
C PRO A 52 20.23 13.63 -18.06
N SER A 53 20.59 13.56 -19.34
CA SER A 53 19.71 13.87 -20.46
C SER A 53 18.53 12.91 -20.52
N LEU A 54 18.79 11.61 -20.36
CA LEU A 54 17.78 10.56 -20.33
C LEU A 54 16.85 10.73 -19.13
N LEU A 55 17.40 10.94 -17.94
CA LEU A 55 16.59 11.16 -16.73
C LEU A 55 15.68 12.39 -16.87
N LYS A 56 16.18 13.47 -17.46
CA LYS A 56 15.41 14.69 -17.70
C LYS A 56 14.26 14.44 -18.68
N ALA A 57 14.54 13.79 -19.81
CA ALA A 57 13.53 13.44 -20.81
C ALA A 57 12.46 12.49 -20.22
N PHE A 58 12.87 11.50 -19.45
CA PHE A 58 11.98 10.54 -18.81
C PHE A 58 11.05 11.21 -17.79
N LYS A 59 11.58 12.08 -16.93
CA LYS A 59 10.78 12.87 -15.98
C LYS A 59 9.77 13.76 -16.70
N PHE A 60 10.19 14.41 -17.80
CA PHE A 60 9.32 15.27 -18.59
C PHE A 60 8.15 14.48 -19.22
N LYS A 61 8.44 13.34 -19.86
CA LYS A 61 7.41 12.46 -20.44
C LYS A 61 6.45 11.90 -19.40
N SER A 62 6.97 11.51 -18.23
CA SER A 62 6.14 11.03 -17.12
C SER A 62 5.18 12.10 -16.63
N LYS A 63 5.66 13.34 -16.48
CA LYS A 63 4.83 14.49 -16.11
C LYS A 63 3.73 14.76 -17.14
N LEU A 64 4.04 14.73 -18.44
CA LEU A 64 3.04 14.88 -19.50
C LEU A 64 1.98 13.78 -19.47
N SER A 65 2.36 12.59 -19.02
CA SER A 65 1.44 11.45 -18.88
C SER A 65 0.64 11.47 -17.56
N GLY A 66 0.83 12.49 -16.71
CA GLY A 66 0.15 12.61 -15.42
C GLY A 66 0.63 11.63 -14.34
N VAL A 67 1.79 11.01 -14.53
CA VAL A 67 2.31 9.96 -13.62
C VAL A 67 3.67 10.37 -13.04
N ALA A 68 3.89 10.09 -11.75
CA ALA A 68 5.19 10.29 -11.13
C ALA A 68 6.25 9.41 -11.79
N TYR A 69 7.45 9.95 -12.08
CA TYR A 69 8.46 9.19 -12.81
C TYR A 69 8.89 7.90 -12.09
N GLN A 70 8.88 7.86 -10.75
CA GLN A 70 9.15 6.63 -9.99
C GLN A 70 8.09 5.55 -10.25
N THR A 71 6.83 5.94 -10.40
CA THR A 71 5.74 5.02 -10.76
C THR A 71 5.95 4.48 -12.17
N GLN A 72 6.40 5.32 -13.10
CA GLN A 72 6.72 4.88 -14.45
C GLN A 72 7.92 3.91 -14.48
N ILE A 73 8.95 4.12 -13.64
CA ILE A 73 10.06 3.16 -13.48
C ILE A 73 9.53 1.80 -13.01
N LYS A 74 8.69 1.79 -11.96
CA LYS A 74 8.09 0.55 -11.45
C LYS A 74 7.25 -0.16 -12.52
N LYS A 75 6.49 0.61 -13.31
CA LYS A 75 5.69 0.06 -14.41
C LYS A 75 6.60 -0.61 -15.45
N VAL A 76 7.65 0.07 -15.92
CA VAL A 76 8.59 -0.52 -16.89
C VAL A 76 9.26 -1.78 -16.33
N MET A 77 9.68 -1.77 -15.06
CA MET A 77 10.27 -2.95 -14.43
C MET A 77 9.29 -4.13 -14.38
N LYS A 78 8.02 -3.86 -14.04
CA LYS A 78 6.97 -4.88 -13.97
C LYS A 78 6.65 -5.43 -15.35
N ASP A 79 6.39 -4.54 -16.31
CA ASP A 79 6.12 -4.88 -17.70
C ASP A 79 7.27 -5.70 -18.31
N TRP A 80 8.53 -5.47 -17.91
CA TRP A 80 9.69 -6.24 -18.39
C TRP A 80 9.78 -7.65 -17.82
N VAL A 81 9.27 -7.91 -16.61
CA VAL A 81 9.32 -9.25 -15.97
C VAL A 81 8.12 -10.09 -16.38
N GLU A 82 6.98 -9.44 -16.64
CA GLU A 82 5.72 -10.12 -16.98
C GLU A 82 5.56 -10.42 -18.48
N ASN A 83 6.41 -9.83 -19.36
CA ASN A 83 6.49 -10.13 -20.78
C ASN A 83 7.80 -10.84 -21.13
#